data_AF-W1UXI1-F1
#
_entry.id   AF-W1UXI1-F1
#
_cell.length_a   1.000
_cell.length_b   1.000
_cell.length_c   1.000
_cell.angle_alpha   90.00
_cell.angle_beta   90.00
_cell.angle_gamma   90.00
#
_symmetry.space_group_name_H-M   'P 1'
#
loop_
_entity.id
_entity.type
_entity.pdbx_description
1 polymer ?
#
loop_
_entity_poly.entity_id
_entity_poly.type
_entity_poly.pdbx_seq_one_letter_code
_entity_poly.pdbx_strand_id
1 'polypeptide(L)'
;MLKRLWMIFGPVLIAGLLVCLLIFFYPAEMRHDLGAEKRSAVATTIDSFKERSQKVRALSDPNMRFVPFFGSSEWLRFDGAHPAVLAEKYNRSYRPYLLGQRGAASLNQYFGMQQMLPQLENKQVVYVISPQWFSKNGYEPAAFQQYFNGDQLTSFLEHQSGDQASQYAATRLLQQFPNVAMKNMVQKLASKEELSTADNEMIELLARFNERQASFFGQFSVRGYVNYDKHVVKYLKTLPDQFSYQAIEDIVKADAEKNTSNNDLGMENYFYNTQIKKDLKKLKDSQKNFTYLK
;
A
#
# COMPACT_ATOMS: atom_id res chain seq x y z
N MET A 1 -50.09 6.84 10.12
CA MET A 1 -48.86 6.02 10.24
C MET A 1 -47.64 6.67 9.59
N LEU A 2 -47.75 7.28 8.40
CA LEU A 2 -46.65 8.00 7.74
C LEU A 2 -45.95 9.08 8.60
N LYS A 3 -46.69 9.91 9.34
CA LYS A 3 -46.10 10.94 10.22
C LYS A 3 -45.22 10.35 11.32
N ARG A 4 -45.62 9.22 11.93
CA ARG A 4 -44.81 8.52 12.95
C ARG A 4 -43.58 7.88 12.31
N LEU A 5 -43.72 7.30 11.12
CA LEU A 5 -42.61 6.72 10.37
C LEU A 5 -41.59 7.79 9.97
N TRP A 6 -42.03 8.97 9.52
CA TRP A 6 -41.16 10.10 9.19
C TRP A 6 -40.47 10.70 10.42
N MET A 7 -41.12 10.78 11.57
CA MET A 7 -40.46 11.25 12.80
C MET A 7 -39.36 10.30 13.28
N ILE A 8 -39.43 9.02 12.92
CA ILE A 8 -38.42 8.01 13.28
C ILE A 8 -37.32 7.93 12.22
N PHE A 9 -37.67 7.80 10.94
CA PHE A 9 -36.72 7.58 9.85
C PHE A 9 -36.29 8.86 9.12
N GLY A 10 -37.12 9.91 9.13
CA GLY A 10 -36.84 11.19 8.48
C GLY A 10 -35.52 11.83 8.95
N PRO A 11 -35.23 11.92 10.26
CA PRO A 11 -33.94 12.41 10.74
C PRO A 11 -32.75 11.59 10.23
N VAL A 12 -32.89 10.26 10.14
CA VAL A 12 -31.83 9.37 9.64
C VAL A 12 -31.60 9.57 8.14
N LEU A 13 -32.68 9.71 7.35
CA LEU A 13 -32.60 9.98 5.92
C LEU A 13 -31.98 11.36 5.64
N ILE A 14 -32.37 12.39 6.40
CA ILE A 14 -31.79 13.73 6.29
C ILE A 14 -30.31 13.70 6.67
N ALA A 15 -29.94 13.03 7.77
CA ALA A 15 -28.55 12.90 8.16
C ALA A 15 -27.71 12.18 7.08
N GLY A 16 -28.23 11.08 6.52
CA GLY A 16 -27.60 10.38 5.40
C GLY A 16 -27.41 11.27 4.17
N LEU A 17 -28.45 12.03 3.80
CA LEU A 17 -28.37 12.99 2.70
C LEU A 17 -27.32 14.07 2.97
N LEU A 18 -27.27 14.64 4.18
CA LEU A 18 -26.29 15.65 4.55
C LEU A 18 -24.85 15.10 4.49
N VAL A 19 -24.63 13.85 4.92
CA VAL A 19 -23.31 13.20 4.79
C VAL A 19 -22.95 12.99 3.33
N CYS A 20 -23.88 12.52 2.49
CA CYS A 20 -23.65 12.37 1.07
C CYS A 20 -23.31 13.71 0.40
N LEU A 21 -24.05 14.78 0.73
CA LEU A 21 -23.76 16.13 0.23
C LEU A 21 -22.40 16.62 0.73
N LEU A 22 -22.06 16.39 1.99
CA LEU A 22 -20.74 16.78 2.53
C LEU A 22 -19.60 16.08 1.80
N ILE A 23 -19.71 14.77 1.55
CA ILE A 23 -18.71 14.02 0.77
C ILE A 23 -18.64 14.57 -0.65
N PHE A 24 -19.80 14.78 -1.28
CA PHE A 24 -19.86 15.25 -2.65
C PHE A 24 -19.32 16.68 -2.80
N PHE A 25 -19.50 17.57 -1.83
CA PHE A 25 -18.99 18.94 -1.88
C PHE A 25 -17.65 19.13 -1.16
N TYR A 26 -17.03 18.06 -0.66
CA TYR A 26 -15.72 18.15 -0.02
C TYR A 26 -14.66 18.65 -1.03
N PRO A 27 -13.87 19.70 -0.69
CA PRO A 27 -12.89 20.25 -1.60
C PRO A 27 -11.87 19.20 -2.04
N ALA A 28 -11.49 19.26 -3.31
CA ALA A 28 -10.41 18.43 -3.87
C ALA A 28 -9.02 18.88 -3.40
N GLU A 29 -8.88 20.11 -2.89
CA GLU A 29 -7.62 20.65 -2.39
C GLU A 29 -7.20 19.95 -1.09
N MET A 30 -6.05 19.25 -1.15
CA MET A 30 -5.46 18.59 -0.01
C MET A 30 -4.58 19.55 0.80
N ARG A 31 -4.83 19.63 2.10
CA ARG A 31 -3.91 20.27 3.03
C ARG A 31 -2.75 19.33 3.34
N HIS A 32 -1.55 19.89 3.32
CA HIS A 32 -0.29 19.20 3.63
C HIS A 32 0.09 19.38 5.09
N ASP A 33 0.58 18.30 5.69
CA ASP A 33 1.15 18.28 7.05
C ASP A 33 2.36 17.35 7.03
N LEU A 34 3.54 17.96 6.96
CA LEU A 34 4.79 17.21 6.83
C LEU A 34 5.00 16.19 7.96
N GLY A 35 4.51 16.48 9.16
CA GLY A 35 4.60 15.56 10.30
C GLY A 35 3.76 14.29 10.08
N ALA A 36 2.51 14.44 9.64
CA ALA A 36 1.61 13.35 9.31
C ALA A 36 2.10 12.55 8.09
N GLU A 37 2.64 13.23 7.08
CA GLU A 37 3.17 12.63 5.86
C GLU A 37 4.43 11.80 6.15
N LYS A 38 5.39 12.33 6.93
CA LYS A 38 6.57 11.57 7.38
C LYS A 38 6.17 10.32 8.17
N ARG A 39 5.17 10.42 9.06
CA ARG A 39 4.67 9.27 9.81
C ARG A 39 4.00 8.25 8.90
N SER A 40 3.17 8.70 7.96
CA SER A 40 2.49 7.82 7.00
C SER A 40 3.47 7.09 6.09
N ALA A 41 4.50 7.81 5.62
CA ALA A 41 5.53 7.29 4.72
C ALA A 41 6.32 6.10 5.30
N VAL A 42 6.43 6.01 6.64
CA VAL A 42 7.11 4.91 7.34
C VAL A 42 6.18 4.10 8.24
N ALA A 43 4.85 4.34 8.18
CA ALA A 43 3.89 3.64 9.01
C ALA A 43 3.91 2.14 8.72
N THR A 44 4.09 1.78 7.43
CA THR A 44 4.12 0.40 6.94
C THR A 44 2.91 -0.41 7.43
N THR A 45 1.73 0.19 7.34
CA THR A 45 0.45 -0.44 7.70
C THR A 45 -0.35 -0.77 6.45
N ILE A 46 -1.42 -1.55 6.63
CA ILE A 46 -2.42 -1.79 5.59
C ILE A 46 -3.02 -0.47 5.11
N ASP A 47 -3.34 0.43 6.04
CA ASP A 47 -3.97 1.72 5.72
C ASP A 47 -3.05 2.60 4.88
N SER A 48 -1.76 2.71 5.25
CA SER A 48 -0.79 3.50 4.47
C SER A 48 -0.50 2.94 3.08
N PHE A 49 -0.92 1.70 2.80
CA PHE A 49 -0.79 1.07 1.50
C PHE A 49 -2.06 1.24 0.63
N LYS A 50 -3.21 0.84 1.17
CA LYS A 50 -4.47 0.75 0.37
C LYS A 50 -5.29 2.04 0.36
N GLU A 51 -5.15 2.91 1.35
CA GLU A 51 -5.95 4.13 1.44
C GLU A 51 -5.37 5.23 0.55
N ARG A 52 -6.24 5.99 -0.13
CA ARG A 52 -5.83 7.09 -1.03
C ARG A 52 -5.23 8.26 -0.27
N SER A 53 -5.90 8.71 0.78
CA SER A 53 -5.61 9.98 1.46
C SER A 53 -4.14 10.12 1.89
N GLN A 54 -3.59 9.13 2.59
CA GLN A 54 -2.24 9.22 3.15
C GLN A 54 -1.15 9.25 2.07
N LYS A 55 -1.27 8.46 1.01
CA LYS A 55 -0.24 8.38 -0.03
C LYS A 55 -0.32 9.54 -1.01
N VAL A 56 -1.53 9.93 -1.42
CA VAL A 56 -1.70 11.07 -2.31
C VAL A 56 -1.25 12.36 -1.63
N ARG A 57 -1.64 12.58 -0.36
CA ARG A 57 -1.19 13.74 0.42
C ARG A 57 0.34 13.87 0.45
N ALA A 58 1.06 12.79 0.77
CA ALA A 58 2.52 12.88 0.83
C ALA A 58 3.14 13.05 -0.57
N LEU A 59 2.66 12.30 -1.57
CA LEU A 59 3.25 12.31 -2.90
C LEU A 59 2.93 13.59 -3.71
N SER A 60 1.95 14.39 -3.26
CA SER A 60 1.62 15.69 -3.84
C SER A 60 2.14 16.90 -3.06
N ASP A 61 2.90 16.72 -1.96
CA ASP A 61 3.45 17.86 -1.20
C ASP A 61 4.48 18.63 -2.05
N PRO A 62 4.26 19.94 -2.33
CA PRO A 62 5.23 20.74 -3.07
C PRO A 62 6.50 21.05 -2.28
N ASN A 63 6.48 20.95 -0.95
CA ASN A 63 7.58 21.36 -0.07
C ASN A 63 8.51 20.21 0.31
N MET A 64 8.04 18.96 0.22
CA MET A 64 8.82 17.77 0.52
C MET A 64 8.64 16.72 -0.57
N ARG A 65 9.75 16.30 -1.17
CA ARG A 65 9.73 15.25 -2.19
C ARG A 65 9.64 13.87 -1.56
N PHE A 66 8.44 13.30 -1.52
CA PHE A 66 8.25 11.88 -1.25
C PHE A 66 8.43 11.04 -2.53
N VAL A 67 9.13 9.90 -2.41
CA VAL A 67 9.38 8.98 -3.53
C VAL A 67 8.67 7.65 -3.23
N PRO A 68 7.82 7.13 -4.14
CA PRO A 68 7.18 5.82 -3.96
C PRO A 68 8.21 4.69 -3.92
N PHE A 69 8.19 3.88 -2.87
CA PHE A 69 9.02 2.68 -2.70
C PHE A 69 8.11 1.44 -2.68
N PHE A 70 7.87 0.87 -3.85
CA PHE A 70 7.04 -0.31 -4.04
C PHE A 70 7.78 -1.59 -3.65
N GLY A 71 7.11 -2.44 -2.88
CA GLY A 71 7.63 -3.74 -2.48
C GLY A 71 6.58 -4.57 -1.75
N SER A 72 7.03 -5.44 -0.88
CA SER A 72 6.22 -6.32 -0.04
C SER A 72 6.62 -6.14 1.44
N SER A 73 7.16 -7.18 2.06
CA SER A 73 7.65 -7.17 3.44
C SER A 73 9.02 -6.53 3.64
N GLU A 74 9.72 -6.17 2.57
CA GLU A 74 11.09 -5.62 2.58
C GLU A 74 11.21 -4.37 3.46
N TRP A 75 10.15 -3.58 3.55
CA TRP A 75 10.12 -2.33 4.31
C TRP A 75 9.72 -2.50 5.78
N LEU A 76 9.34 -3.71 6.21
CA LEU A 76 8.79 -3.93 7.57
C LEU A 76 9.87 -4.08 8.65
N ARG A 77 11.10 -4.38 8.25
CA ARG A 77 12.23 -4.55 9.16
C ARG A 77 13.16 -3.36 9.02
N PHE A 78 13.37 -2.65 10.12
CA PHE A 78 14.20 -1.46 10.16
C PHE A 78 15.50 -1.72 10.92
N ASP A 79 16.58 -1.18 10.37
CA ASP A 79 17.92 -1.12 10.92
C ASP A 79 18.55 0.26 10.60
N GLY A 80 19.81 0.47 11.01
CA GLY A 80 20.52 1.73 10.79
C GLY A 80 20.80 2.08 9.32
N ALA A 81 20.82 1.09 8.42
CA ALA A 81 21.02 1.31 6.98
C ALA A 81 19.70 1.37 6.19
N HIS A 82 18.54 1.22 6.85
CA HIS A 82 17.25 1.27 6.17
C HIS A 82 17.05 2.61 5.42
N PRO A 83 16.51 2.63 4.18
CA PRO A 83 16.45 3.84 3.35
C PRO A 83 15.75 5.03 4.01
N ALA A 84 14.69 4.78 4.79
CA ALA A 84 13.97 5.83 5.50
C ALA A 84 14.79 6.45 6.65
N VAL A 85 15.61 5.64 7.33
CA VAL A 85 16.50 6.11 8.41
C VAL A 85 17.60 6.97 7.82
N LEU A 86 18.25 6.50 6.75
CA LEU A 86 19.32 7.25 6.08
C LEU A 86 18.80 8.57 5.48
N ALA A 87 17.63 8.56 4.84
CA ALA A 87 17.04 9.76 4.28
C ALA A 87 16.72 10.81 5.34
N GLU A 88 16.25 10.39 6.52
CA GLU A 88 15.94 11.27 7.64
C GLU A 88 17.21 11.79 8.33
N LYS A 89 18.15 10.90 8.70
CA LYS A 89 19.39 11.27 9.43
C LYS A 89 20.23 12.29 8.67
N TYR A 90 20.41 12.06 7.37
CA TYR A 90 21.28 12.88 6.53
C TYR A 90 20.51 13.93 5.72
N ASN A 91 19.27 14.23 6.13
CA ASN A 91 18.38 15.22 5.55
C ASN A 91 18.44 15.26 4.01
N ARG A 92 18.22 14.10 3.37
CA ARG A 92 18.32 14.00 1.90
C ARG A 92 17.26 14.87 1.21
N SER A 93 17.44 15.13 -0.07
CA SER A 93 16.47 15.86 -0.90
C SER A 93 15.16 15.11 -1.17
N TYR A 94 15.00 13.90 -0.61
CA TYR A 94 13.80 13.08 -0.74
C TYR A 94 13.50 12.30 0.54
N ARG A 95 12.27 11.79 0.66
CA ARG A 95 11.86 10.81 1.67
C ARG A 95 11.21 9.59 1.01
N PRO A 96 11.57 8.34 1.38
CA PRO A 96 10.84 7.16 0.92
C PRO A 96 9.41 7.15 1.44
N TYR A 97 8.44 6.88 0.58
CA TYR A 97 7.08 6.48 0.96
C TYR A 97 6.93 4.98 0.74
N LEU A 98 6.93 4.20 1.82
CA LEU A 98 7.07 2.74 1.80
C LEU A 98 5.72 2.08 1.46
N LEU A 99 5.58 1.63 0.21
CA LEU A 99 4.39 0.99 -0.34
C LEU A 99 4.60 -0.52 -0.46
N GLY A 100 4.45 -1.23 0.66
CA GLY A 100 4.53 -2.69 0.67
C GLY A 100 4.03 -3.30 1.96
N GLN A 101 3.46 -4.51 1.84
CA GLN A 101 3.04 -5.37 2.94
C GLN A 101 3.35 -6.84 2.62
N ARG A 102 3.31 -7.72 3.63
CA ARG A 102 3.56 -9.16 3.45
C ARG A 102 2.59 -9.75 2.41
N GLY A 103 3.12 -10.41 1.39
CA GLY A 103 2.30 -11.03 0.34
C GLY A 103 1.76 -10.06 -0.71
N ALA A 104 1.98 -8.75 -0.59
CA ALA A 104 1.70 -7.82 -1.67
C ALA A 104 2.69 -8.06 -2.82
N ALA A 105 2.16 -8.20 -4.03
CA ALA A 105 2.92 -8.36 -5.26
C ALA A 105 2.39 -7.41 -6.35
N SER A 106 2.81 -7.60 -7.60
CA SER A 106 2.55 -6.64 -8.67
C SER A 106 1.08 -6.31 -8.92
N LEU A 107 0.14 -7.25 -8.75
CA LEU A 107 -1.27 -6.93 -8.96
C LEU A 107 -1.83 -6.01 -7.86
N ASN A 108 -1.43 -6.20 -6.60
CA ASN A 108 -1.79 -5.26 -5.53
C ASN A 108 -1.20 -3.88 -5.80
N GLN A 109 0.05 -3.81 -6.25
CA GLN A 109 0.70 -2.56 -6.59
C GLN A 109 -0.01 -1.85 -7.74
N TYR A 110 -0.36 -2.57 -8.81
CA TYR A 110 -1.10 -2.04 -9.96
C TYR A 110 -2.41 -1.38 -9.55
N PHE A 111 -3.23 -2.06 -8.73
CA PHE A 111 -4.49 -1.48 -8.24
C PHE A 111 -4.25 -0.30 -7.28
N GLY A 112 -3.21 -0.37 -6.44
CA GLY A 112 -2.81 0.73 -5.57
C GLY A 112 -2.33 1.98 -6.34
N MET A 113 -1.75 1.81 -7.53
CA MET A 113 -1.31 2.91 -8.41
C MET A 113 -2.49 3.67 -9.01
N GLN A 114 -3.63 3.01 -9.26
CA GLN A 114 -4.81 3.65 -9.86
C GLN A 114 -5.36 4.80 -9.00
N GLN A 115 -5.12 4.77 -7.69
CA GLN A 115 -5.53 5.82 -6.76
C GLN A 115 -4.61 7.05 -6.78
N MET A 116 -3.49 7.01 -7.50
CA MET A 116 -2.43 8.02 -7.43
C MET A 116 -1.72 8.28 -8.77
N LEU A 117 -2.37 8.00 -9.90
CA LEU A 117 -1.76 8.17 -11.23
C LEU A 117 -1.16 9.57 -11.45
N PRO A 118 -1.84 10.69 -11.10
CA PRO A 118 -1.25 12.02 -11.26
C PRO A 118 0.02 12.24 -10.43
N GLN A 119 0.14 11.56 -9.28
CA GLN A 119 1.30 11.64 -8.41
C GLN A 119 2.47 10.77 -8.88
N LEU A 120 2.24 9.86 -9.83
CA LEU A 120 3.28 9.03 -10.45
C LEU A 120 3.78 9.61 -11.78
N GLU A 121 2.99 10.47 -12.43
CA GLU A 121 3.32 11.07 -13.72
C GLU A 121 4.65 11.82 -13.68
N ASN A 122 5.56 11.43 -14.59
CA ASN A 122 6.93 11.95 -14.69
C ASN A 122 7.74 11.91 -13.37
N LYS A 123 7.46 10.96 -12.47
CA LYS A 123 8.20 10.78 -11.21
C LYS A 123 9.13 9.57 -11.25
N GLN A 124 10.18 9.64 -10.42
CA GLN A 124 11.02 8.48 -10.11
C GLN A 124 10.36 7.63 -9.03
N VAL A 125 10.50 6.31 -9.13
CA VAL A 125 10.00 5.33 -8.15
C VAL A 125 11.07 4.26 -7.90
N VAL A 126 10.96 3.58 -6.77
CA VAL A 126 11.71 2.34 -6.49
C VAL A 126 10.72 1.19 -6.54
N TYR A 127 11.03 0.13 -7.29
CA TYR A 127 10.17 -1.04 -7.40
C TYR A 127 10.98 -2.31 -7.16
N VAL A 128 10.75 -2.97 -6.02
CA VAL A 128 11.36 -4.27 -5.73
C VAL A 128 10.72 -5.32 -6.62
N ILE A 129 11.53 -6.22 -7.18
CA ILE A 129 11.07 -7.43 -7.86
C ILE A 129 11.72 -8.61 -7.16
N SER A 130 10.93 -9.33 -6.36
CA SER A 130 11.43 -10.50 -5.62
C SER A 130 11.12 -11.78 -6.41
N PRO A 131 12.12 -12.61 -6.77
CA PRO A 131 11.90 -13.83 -7.54
C PRO A 131 10.87 -14.79 -6.91
N GLN A 132 10.80 -14.85 -5.57
CA GLN A 132 9.85 -15.73 -4.87
C GLN A 132 8.37 -15.35 -5.08
N TRP A 133 8.06 -14.15 -5.58
CA TRP A 133 6.69 -13.77 -5.97
C TRP A 133 6.20 -14.56 -7.19
N PHE A 134 7.11 -15.06 -8.02
CA PHE A 134 6.82 -15.79 -9.26
C PHE A 134 6.67 -17.29 -9.01
N SER A 135 5.99 -17.65 -7.91
CA SER A 135 5.59 -19.03 -7.68
C SER A 135 4.57 -19.47 -8.73
N LYS A 136 4.50 -20.76 -9.02
CA LYS A 136 3.57 -21.34 -10.02
C LYS A 136 2.10 -20.93 -9.83
N ASN A 137 1.69 -20.70 -8.58
CA ASN A 137 0.30 -20.32 -8.27
C ASN A 137 0.10 -18.80 -8.19
N GLY A 138 1.18 -18.01 -8.33
CA GLY A 138 1.20 -16.57 -8.15
C GLY A 138 1.10 -16.14 -6.68
N TYR A 139 0.55 -14.95 -6.46
CA TYR A 139 0.34 -14.38 -5.13
C TYR A 139 -0.91 -14.95 -4.45
N GLU A 140 -0.92 -14.93 -3.11
CA GLU A 140 -1.98 -15.51 -2.29
C GLU A 140 -3.27 -14.67 -2.30
N PRO A 141 -4.46 -15.26 -2.59
CA PRO A 141 -5.72 -14.52 -2.62
C PRO A 141 -6.07 -13.83 -1.30
N ALA A 142 -5.78 -14.47 -0.17
CA ALA A 142 -6.05 -13.92 1.16
C ALA A 142 -5.20 -12.67 1.45
N ALA A 143 -3.95 -12.64 0.99
CA ALA A 143 -3.11 -11.44 1.08
C ALA A 143 -3.64 -10.33 0.14
N PHE A 144 -4.01 -10.69 -1.09
CA PHE A 144 -4.55 -9.74 -2.06
C PHE A 144 -5.78 -8.98 -1.51
N GLN A 145 -6.73 -9.71 -0.92
CA GLN A 145 -7.98 -9.14 -0.41
C GLN A 145 -7.78 -8.17 0.77
N GLN A 146 -6.71 -8.32 1.57
CA GLN A 146 -6.42 -7.39 2.66
C GLN A 146 -6.07 -5.99 2.17
N TYR A 147 -5.47 -5.90 0.97
CA TYR A 147 -4.90 -4.68 0.42
C TYR A 147 -5.73 -4.07 -0.71
N PHE A 148 -6.79 -4.77 -1.16
CA PHE A 148 -7.73 -4.29 -2.15
C PHE A 148 -8.95 -3.64 -1.49
N ASN A 149 -9.40 -2.48 -1.98
CA ASN A 149 -10.59 -1.79 -1.46
C ASN A 149 -11.48 -1.26 -2.61
N GLY A 150 -12.67 -0.74 -2.25
CA GLY A 150 -13.63 -0.23 -3.22
C GLY A 150 -13.15 0.97 -4.03
N ASP A 151 -12.29 1.82 -3.46
CA ASP A 151 -11.70 2.95 -4.17
C ASP A 151 -10.73 2.48 -5.26
N GLN A 152 -9.89 1.47 -4.99
CA GLN A 152 -9.05 0.85 -6.02
C GLN A 152 -9.86 0.25 -7.17
N LEU A 153 -10.99 -0.38 -6.86
CA LEU A 153 -11.89 -0.94 -7.87
C LEU A 153 -12.46 0.16 -8.78
N THR A 154 -13.06 1.21 -8.20
CA THR A 154 -13.62 2.30 -9.00
C THR A 154 -12.54 3.07 -9.75
N SER A 155 -11.37 3.26 -9.15
CA SER A 155 -10.22 3.90 -9.82
C SER A 155 -9.75 3.07 -11.03
N PHE A 156 -9.69 1.74 -10.91
CA PHE A 156 -9.35 0.89 -12.04
C PHE A 156 -10.40 1.01 -13.16
N LEU A 157 -11.69 0.95 -12.82
CA LEU A 157 -12.76 1.05 -13.81
C LEU A 157 -12.82 2.42 -14.49
N GLU A 158 -12.45 3.49 -13.77
CA GLU A 158 -12.40 4.86 -14.29
C GLU A 158 -11.22 5.09 -15.25
N HIS A 159 -10.04 4.55 -14.92
CA HIS A 159 -8.80 4.82 -15.67
C HIS A 159 -8.43 3.76 -16.72
N GLN A 160 -9.15 2.65 -16.78
CA GLN A 160 -8.95 1.63 -17.82
C GLN A 160 -9.16 2.21 -19.22
N SER A 161 -8.44 1.66 -20.21
CA SER A 161 -8.45 2.13 -21.59
C SER A 161 -9.00 1.11 -22.60
N GLY A 162 -9.62 0.03 -22.10
CA GLY A 162 -10.14 -1.08 -22.92
C GLY A 162 -9.05 -1.97 -23.52
N ASP A 163 -7.80 -1.78 -23.12
CA ASP A 163 -6.64 -2.44 -23.71
C ASP A 163 -6.35 -3.82 -23.10
N GLN A 164 -5.22 -4.42 -23.52
CA GLN A 164 -4.79 -5.74 -23.04
C GLN A 164 -4.48 -5.73 -21.53
N ALA A 165 -3.98 -4.61 -20.99
CA ALA A 165 -3.70 -4.49 -19.56
C ALA A 165 -5.00 -4.49 -18.76
N SER A 166 -6.00 -3.72 -19.22
CA SER A 166 -7.35 -3.65 -18.66
C SER A 166 -8.01 -5.03 -18.65
N GLN A 167 -7.97 -5.75 -19.77
CA GLN A 167 -8.50 -7.10 -19.87
C GLN A 167 -7.82 -8.09 -18.90
N TYR A 168 -6.47 -8.07 -18.87
CA TYR A 168 -5.71 -8.98 -18.02
C TYR A 168 -5.96 -8.70 -16.53
N ALA A 169 -5.94 -7.43 -16.13
CA ALA A 169 -6.21 -7.01 -14.75
C ALA A 169 -7.63 -7.40 -14.32
N ALA A 170 -8.63 -7.22 -15.18
CA ALA A 170 -10.01 -7.63 -14.91
C ALA A 170 -10.15 -9.16 -14.76
N THR A 171 -9.50 -9.93 -15.63
CA THR A 171 -9.47 -11.39 -15.54
C THR A 171 -8.82 -11.86 -14.23
N ARG A 172 -7.68 -11.28 -13.86
CA ARG A 172 -7.00 -11.59 -12.61
C ARG A 172 -7.83 -11.18 -11.39
N LEU A 173 -8.51 -10.03 -11.44
CA LEU A 173 -9.39 -9.58 -10.36
C LEU A 173 -10.53 -10.58 -10.11
N LEU A 174 -11.17 -11.08 -11.17
CA LEU A 174 -12.21 -12.11 -11.06
C LEU A 174 -11.68 -13.45 -10.52
N GLN A 175 -10.43 -13.80 -10.83
CA GLN A 175 -9.79 -15.01 -10.28
C GLN A 175 -9.51 -14.88 -8.78
N GLN A 176 -9.11 -13.70 -8.31
CA GLN A 176 -8.77 -13.46 -6.90
C GLN A 176 -9.96 -13.11 -6.02
N PHE A 177 -10.96 -12.46 -6.61
CA PHE A 177 -12.17 -12.03 -5.95
C PHE A 177 -13.40 -12.28 -6.86
N PRO A 178 -13.88 -13.54 -6.94
CA PRO A 178 -14.99 -13.92 -7.83
C PRO A 178 -16.32 -13.19 -7.58
N ASN A 179 -16.49 -12.67 -6.36
CA ASN A 179 -17.67 -11.94 -5.90
C ASN A 179 -17.40 -10.44 -5.73
N VAL A 180 -16.47 -9.88 -6.53
CA VAL A 180 -16.15 -8.45 -6.52
C VAL A 180 -17.40 -7.61 -6.81
N ALA A 181 -17.50 -6.43 -6.19
CA ALA A 181 -18.53 -5.45 -6.53
C ALA A 181 -18.42 -5.05 -8.02
N MET A 182 -19.52 -4.56 -8.60
CA MET A 182 -19.57 -4.20 -10.03
C MET A 182 -19.09 -5.33 -10.97
N LYS A 183 -19.31 -6.60 -10.56
CA LYS A 183 -18.86 -7.80 -11.27
C LYS A 183 -19.16 -7.76 -12.77
N ASN A 184 -20.34 -7.29 -13.16
CA ASN A 184 -20.75 -7.21 -14.56
C ASN A 184 -19.79 -6.33 -15.39
N MET A 185 -19.36 -5.18 -14.87
CA MET A 185 -18.41 -4.30 -15.55
C MET A 185 -17.02 -4.94 -15.65
N VAL A 186 -16.56 -5.58 -14.56
CA VAL A 186 -15.29 -6.31 -14.57
C VAL A 186 -15.33 -7.48 -15.56
N GLN A 187 -16.46 -8.18 -15.66
CA GLN A 187 -16.65 -9.26 -16.63
C GLN A 187 -16.61 -8.76 -18.08
N LYS A 188 -17.26 -7.62 -18.38
CA LYS A 188 -17.18 -7.00 -19.71
C LYS A 188 -15.72 -6.71 -20.10
N LEU A 189 -14.96 -6.08 -19.19
CA LEU A 189 -13.53 -5.81 -19.43
C LEU A 189 -12.71 -7.10 -19.62
N ALA A 190 -12.96 -8.13 -18.82
CA ALA A 190 -12.28 -9.43 -18.96
C ALA A 190 -12.58 -10.11 -20.31
N SER A 191 -13.79 -9.93 -20.83
CA SER A 191 -14.24 -10.45 -22.14
C SER A 191 -13.89 -9.54 -23.33
N LYS A 192 -13.21 -8.40 -23.12
CA LYS A 192 -12.99 -7.34 -24.14
C LYS A 192 -14.30 -6.78 -24.74
N GLU A 193 -15.37 -6.77 -23.96
CA GLU A 193 -16.61 -6.09 -24.32
C GLU A 193 -16.51 -4.61 -23.95
N GLU A 194 -17.07 -3.75 -24.79
CA GLU A 194 -17.17 -2.32 -24.50
C GLU A 194 -18.18 -2.05 -23.37
N LEU A 195 -17.84 -1.10 -22.51
CA LEU A 195 -18.75 -0.60 -21.49
C LEU A 195 -19.80 0.32 -22.14
N SER A 196 -21.07 0.17 -21.74
CA SER A 196 -22.13 1.03 -22.25
C SER A 196 -22.03 2.44 -21.67
N THR A 197 -22.73 3.41 -22.27
CA THR A 197 -22.82 4.78 -21.72
C THR A 197 -23.29 4.79 -20.27
N ALA A 198 -24.31 3.99 -19.93
CA ALA A 198 -24.81 3.87 -18.56
C ALA A 198 -23.78 3.24 -17.60
N ASP A 199 -22.98 2.28 -18.09
CA ASP A 199 -21.88 1.72 -17.29
C ASP A 199 -20.84 2.81 -16.98
N ASN A 200 -20.42 3.57 -18.00
CA ASN A 200 -19.42 4.63 -17.85
C ASN A 200 -19.90 5.74 -16.91
N GLU A 201 -21.15 6.21 -17.05
CA GLU A 201 -21.73 7.21 -16.15
C GLU A 201 -21.77 6.73 -14.69
N MET A 202 -22.12 5.45 -14.47
CA MET A 202 -22.12 4.86 -13.14
C MET A 202 -20.70 4.75 -12.56
N ILE A 203 -19.72 4.35 -13.38
CA ILE A 203 -18.31 4.27 -12.97
C ILE A 203 -17.81 5.64 -12.54
N GLU A 204 -17.98 6.67 -13.37
CA GLU A 204 -17.51 8.02 -13.04
C GLU A 204 -18.17 8.57 -11.77
N LEU A 205 -19.48 8.35 -11.58
CA LEU A 205 -20.18 8.78 -10.38
C LEU A 205 -19.60 8.12 -9.13
N LEU A 206 -19.44 6.80 -9.17
CA LEU A 206 -18.94 6.02 -8.04
C LEU A 206 -17.46 6.28 -7.75
N ALA A 207 -16.63 6.47 -8.79
CA ALA A 207 -15.22 6.80 -8.65
C ALA A 207 -15.04 8.17 -7.99
N ARG A 208 -15.74 9.20 -8.49
CA ARG A 208 -15.74 10.54 -7.86
C ARG A 208 -16.22 10.50 -6.40
N PHE A 209 -17.26 9.73 -6.11
CA PHE A 209 -17.75 9.56 -4.74
C PHE A 209 -16.71 8.87 -3.85
N ASN A 210 -16.14 7.75 -4.29
CA ASN A 210 -15.15 6.99 -3.52
C ASN A 210 -13.87 7.78 -3.28
N GLU A 211 -13.38 8.53 -4.28
CA GLU A 211 -12.21 9.39 -4.12
C GLU A 211 -12.45 10.47 -3.06
N ARG A 212 -13.59 11.18 -3.12
CA ARG A 212 -13.93 12.22 -2.14
C ARG A 212 -14.12 11.63 -0.74
N GLN A 213 -14.80 10.50 -0.65
CA GLN A 213 -15.00 9.77 0.61
C GLN A 213 -13.66 9.35 1.22
N ALA A 214 -12.78 8.73 0.43
CA ALA A 214 -11.46 8.28 0.89
C ALA A 214 -10.57 9.45 1.30
N SER A 215 -10.60 10.56 0.55
CA SER A 215 -9.83 11.77 0.88
C SER A 215 -10.33 12.42 2.17
N PHE A 216 -11.65 12.49 2.38
CA PHE A 216 -12.25 13.10 3.57
C PHE A 216 -12.06 12.26 4.83
N PHE A 217 -12.39 10.97 4.80
CA PHE A 217 -12.34 10.14 6.01
C PHE A 217 -10.95 9.54 6.28
N GLY A 218 -10.17 9.25 5.22
CA GLY A 218 -8.86 8.62 5.34
C GLY A 218 -7.84 9.50 6.08
N GLN A 219 -8.00 10.82 6.06
CA GLN A 219 -7.07 11.74 6.73
C GLN A 219 -7.06 11.64 8.25
N PHE A 220 -8.12 11.06 8.84
CA PHE A 220 -8.22 10.88 10.29
C PHE A 220 -7.53 9.59 10.78
N SER A 221 -7.04 8.74 9.86
CA SER A 221 -6.27 7.55 10.25
C SER A 221 -4.90 7.95 10.79
N VAL A 222 -4.69 7.68 12.07
CA VAL A 222 -3.40 7.82 12.78
C VAL A 222 -2.73 6.46 13.04
N ARG A 223 -3.19 5.40 12.36
CA ARG A 223 -2.66 4.05 12.56
C ARG A 223 -1.18 3.99 12.16
N GLY A 224 -0.36 3.41 13.02
CA GLY A 224 1.07 3.27 12.78
C GLY A 224 1.90 4.54 13.00
N TYR A 225 1.32 5.65 13.47
CA TYR A 225 2.07 6.91 13.67
C TYR A 225 3.18 6.78 14.72
N VAL A 226 2.98 5.94 15.73
CA VAL A 226 4.01 5.58 16.74
C VAL A 226 5.20 4.82 16.14
N ASN A 227 5.05 4.25 14.93
CA ASN A 227 6.13 3.51 14.29
C ASN A 227 7.26 4.43 13.85
N TYR A 228 6.99 5.72 13.61
CA TYR A 228 8.05 6.68 13.27
C TYR A 228 9.13 6.74 14.37
N ASP A 229 8.73 6.87 15.63
CA ASP A 229 9.68 6.89 16.74
C ASP A 229 10.41 5.56 16.92
N LYS A 230 9.68 4.44 16.78
CA LYS A 230 10.21 3.09 16.98
C LYS A 230 11.16 2.64 15.87
N HIS A 231 10.87 3.01 14.62
CA HIS A 231 11.52 2.48 13.43
C HIS A 231 12.47 3.49 12.77
N VAL A 232 12.29 4.79 12.99
CA VAL A 232 13.17 5.83 12.42
C VAL A 232 13.99 6.49 13.52
N VAL A 233 13.34 7.21 14.44
CA VAL A 233 14.03 8.04 15.46
C VAL A 233 15.00 7.22 16.31
N LYS A 234 14.64 5.98 16.65
CA LYS A 234 15.50 5.02 17.35
C LYS A 234 16.91 4.92 16.73
N TYR A 235 17.01 4.80 15.41
CA TYR A 235 18.28 4.57 14.72
C TYR A 235 19.02 5.86 14.35
N LEU A 236 18.35 7.02 14.34
CA LEU A 236 19.02 8.32 14.11
C LEU A 236 20.11 8.60 15.17
N LYS A 237 19.90 8.09 16.39
CA LYS A 237 20.80 8.28 17.54
C LYS A 237 22.06 7.42 17.46
N THR A 238 22.03 6.32 16.71
CA THR A 238 23.17 5.40 16.59
C THR A 238 24.06 5.73 15.41
N LEU A 239 23.55 6.44 14.40
CA LEU A 239 24.30 6.77 13.19
C LEU A 239 25.23 7.98 13.38
N PRO A 240 26.37 8.01 12.66
CA PRO A 240 27.28 9.14 12.68
C PRO A 240 26.61 10.38 12.07
N ASP A 241 27.03 11.56 12.49
CA ASP A 241 26.48 12.81 11.94
C ASP A 241 26.96 13.08 10.51
N GLN A 242 28.18 12.63 10.17
CA GLN A 242 28.74 12.71 8.82
C GLN A 242 28.48 11.41 8.06
N PHE A 243 27.99 11.53 6.83
CA PHE A 243 27.70 10.37 5.98
C PHE A 243 29.01 9.71 5.50
N SER A 244 29.19 8.43 5.83
CA SER A 244 30.25 7.57 5.29
C SER A 244 29.75 6.13 5.26
N TYR A 245 29.88 5.46 4.12
CA TYR A 245 29.46 4.06 3.99
C TYR A 245 30.18 3.17 5.01
N GLN A 246 31.50 3.34 5.18
CA GLN A 246 32.27 2.54 6.12
C GLN A 246 31.80 2.74 7.56
N ALA A 247 31.60 3.98 7.99
CA ALA A 247 31.16 4.27 9.36
C ALA A 247 29.76 3.72 9.65
N ILE A 248 28.86 3.77 8.67
CA ILE A 248 27.52 3.18 8.76
C ILE A 248 27.62 1.64 8.81
N GLU A 249 28.47 1.06 7.95
CA GLU A 249 28.69 -0.39 7.89
C GLU A 249 29.20 -0.93 9.23
N ASP A 250 30.17 -0.27 9.87
CA ASP A 250 30.72 -0.69 11.16
C ASP A 250 29.63 -0.79 12.24
N ILE A 251 28.72 0.19 12.30
CA ILE A 251 27.60 0.22 13.26
C ILE A 251 26.57 -0.86 12.94
N VAL A 252 26.20 -1.00 11.66
CA VAL A 252 25.18 -1.96 11.23
C VAL A 252 25.70 -3.39 11.37
N LYS A 253 26.99 -3.62 11.13
CA LYS A 253 27.65 -4.91 11.34
C LYS A 253 27.62 -5.33 12.81
N ALA A 254 27.96 -4.43 13.72
CA ALA A 254 27.89 -4.70 15.16
C ALA A 254 26.46 -5.05 15.62
N ASP A 255 25.44 -4.36 15.10
CA ASP A 255 24.04 -4.70 15.38
C ASP A 255 23.64 -6.05 14.77
N ALA A 256 24.06 -6.35 13.54
CA ALA A 256 23.79 -7.61 12.88
C ALA A 256 24.40 -8.80 13.64
N GLU A 257 25.68 -8.72 14.04
CA GLU A 257 26.37 -9.77 14.82
C GLU A 257 25.65 -10.06 16.15
N LYS A 258 25.18 -9.01 16.83
CA LYS A 258 24.42 -9.15 18.08
C LYS A 258 23.06 -9.83 17.87
N ASN A 259 22.40 -9.57 16.75
CA ASN A 259 21.05 -10.04 16.46
C ASN A 259 20.99 -11.32 15.61
N THR A 260 22.14 -11.93 15.28
CA THR A 260 22.25 -13.20 14.53
C THR A 260 22.99 -14.29 15.33
N SER A 261 22.89 -14.23 16.66
CA SER A 261 23.68 -15.04 17.59
C SER A 261 23.18 -16.47 17.85
N ASN A 262 21.97 -16.83 17.43
CA ASN A 262 21.32 -18.10 17.80
C ASN A 262 21.26 -19.16 16.69
N ASN A 263 21.87 -18.89 15.54
CA ASN A 263 21.95 -19.77 14.38
C ASN A 263 23.19 -19.43 13.54
N ASP A 264 23.66 -20.39 12.74
CA ASP A 264 24.81 -20.28 11.84
C ASP A 264 24.40 -20.01 10.38
N LEU A 265 23.14 -19.61 10.15
CA LEU A 265 22.57 -19.34 8.83
C LEU A 265 22.52 -17.83 8.51
N GLY A 266 23.02 -16.98 9.41
CA GLY A 266 22.97 -15.52 9.29
C GLY A 266 21.56 -14.93 9.44
N MET A 267 20.61 -15.69 9.99
CA MET A 267 19.23 -15.22 10.17
C MET A 267 19.09 -14.44 11.47
N GLU A 268 18.24 -13.41 11.45
CA GLU A 268 17.88 -12.65 12.63
C GLU A 268 17.22 -13.55 13.70
N ASN A 269 17.60 -13.34 14.96
CA ASN A 269 17.29 -14.21 16.09
C ASN A 269 15.78 -14.45 16.27
N TYR A 270 14.94 -13.42 16.14
CA TYR A 270 13.49 -13.52 16.23
C TYR A 270 12.91 -14.31 15.05
N PHE A 271 13.33 -14.01 13.82
CA PHE A 271 12.90 -14.75 12.62
C PHE A 271 13.24 -16.24 12.71
N TYR A 272 14.47 -16.58 13.08
CA TYR A 272 14.89 -17.98 13.20
C TYR A 272 14.03 -18.73 14.22
N ASN A 273 13.83 -18.17 15.41
CA ASN A 273 13.03 -18.78 16.47
C ASN A 273 11.56 -18.96 16.10
N THR A 274 11.00 -18.03 15.32
CA THR A 274 9.56 -18.02 14.99
C THR A 274 9.23 -18.86 13.77
N GLN A 275 10.05 -18.80 12.72
CA GLN A 275 9.73 -19.39 11.41
C GLN A 275 10.53 -20.64 11.05
N ILE A 276 11.71 -20.86 11.65
CA ILE A 276 12.65 -21.89 11.19
C ILE A 276 12.89 -22.96 12.24
N LYS A 277 13.20 -22.59 13.48
CA LYS A 277 13.72 -23.47 14.53
C LYS A 277 12.87 -24.72 14.77
N LYS A 278 11.54 -24.58 14.83
CA LYS A 278 10.62 -25.69 15.13
C LYS A 278 10.47 -26.69 13.97
N ASP A 279 10.62 -26.22 12.74
CA ASP A 279 10.41 -27.01 11.52
C ASP A 279 11.71 -27.31 10.76
N LEU A 280 12.88 -27.01 11.35
CA LEU A 280 14.19 -27.15 10.71
C LEU A 280 14.39 -28.53 10.03
N LYS A 281 13.97 -29.61 10.70
CA LYS A 281 14.04 -30.97 10.15
C LYS A 281 13.16 -31.16 8.91
N LYS A 282 11.97 -30.56 8.89
CA LYS A 282 11.04 -30.62 7.75
C LYS A 282 11.47 -29.71 6.60
N LEU A 283 12.16 -28.60 6.91
CA LEU A 283 12.65 -27.65 5.92
C LEU A 283 13.84 -28.19 5.12
N LYS A 284 14.60 -29.15 5.67
CA LYS A 284 15.67 -29.83 4.93
C LYS A 284 15.12 -30.37 3.61
N ASP A 285 15.76 -29.99 2.51
CA ASP A 285 15.42 -30.41 1.14
C ASP A 285 14.02 -30.00 0.63
N SER A 286 13.26 -29.22 1.40
CA SER A 286 11.87 -28.86 1.09
C SER A 286 11.68 -28.06 -0.22
N GLN A 287 12.73 -27.35 -0.67
CA GLN A 287 12.70 -26.50 -1.86
C GLN A 287 13.48 -27.07 -3.05
N LYS A 288 13.91 -28.35 -3.01
CA LYS A 288 14.73 -28.95 -4.09
C LYS A 288 14.11 -28.83 -5.50
N ASN A 289 12.78 -28.84 -5.57
CA ASN A 289 12.04 -28.80 -6.83
C ASN A 289 11.31 -27.45 -7.04
N PHE A 290 11.64 -26.42 -6.26
CA PHE A 290 11.04 -25.10 -6.44
C PHE A 290 11.64 -24.44 -7.68
N THR A 291 10.76 -23.89 -8.51
CA THR A 291 11.15 -23.08 -9.67
C THR A 291 10.24 -21.86 -9.74
N TYR A 292 10.83 -20.73 -10.11
CA TYR A 292 10.14 -19.45 -10.27
C TYR A 292 10.12 -18.99 -11.74
N LEU A 293 10.34 -19.93 -12.67
CA LEU A 293 10.40 -19.66 -14.11
C LEU A 293 9.01 -19.67 -14.79
N LYS A 294 7.96 -20.15 -14.12
CA LYS A 294 6.63 -20.37 -14.68
C LYS A 294 5.55 -20.02 -13.68
#